data_AF-A0A345C0U9-F1
#
_entry.id   AF-A0A345C0U9-F1
#
_cell.length_a   1.000
_cell.length_b   1.000
_cell.length_c   1.000
_cell.angle_alpha   90.00
_cell.angle_beta   90.00
_cell.angle_gamma   90.00
#
_symmetry.space_group_name_H-M   'P 1'
#
loop_
_entity.id
_entity.type
_entity.pdbx_description
1 polymer ?
#
loop_
_entity_poly.entity_id
_entity_poly.type
_entity_poly.pdbx_seq_one_letter_code
_entity_poly.pdbx_strand_id
1 'polypeptide(L)' 'MNPVAERLIVLVLEADKRTLTQTELVELNESKQYFDNFFWEYEKLNVMSYVASETNDYKWQHDILERVEQLKGGRA' A
#
# COMPACT_ATOMS: atom_id res chain seq x y z
N MET A 1 -9.04 -10.31 -1.89
CA MET A 1 -9.19 -8.85 -1.82
C MET A 1 -8.61 -8.42 -0.47
N ASN A 2 -7.89 -7.30 -0.36
CA ASN A 2 -7.18 -6.93 0.87
C ASN A 2 -8.21 -6.55 1.95
N PRO A 3 -8.25 -7.20 3.13
CA PRO A 3 -9.24 -6.92 4.16
C PRO A 3 -9.26 -5.46 4.62
N VAL A 4 -8.10 -4.80 4.64
CA VAL A 4 -7.98 -3.37 5.00
C VAL A 4 -8.61 -2.49 3.91
N ALA A 5 -8.49 -2.87 2.63
CA ALA A 5 -9.12 -2.14 1.53
C ALA A 5 -10.65 -2.22 1.59
N GLU A 6 -11.17 -3.42 1.84
CA GLU A 6 -12.61 -3.64 2.01
C GLU A 6 -13.14 -2.78 3.15
N ARG A 7 -12.43 -2.77 4.28
CA ARG A 7 -12.86 -2.01 5.45
C ARG A 7 -12.80 -0.49 5.24
N LEU A 8 -11.74 0.01 4.60
CA LEU A 8 -11.62 1.41 4.20
C LEU A 8 -12.81 1.84 3.33
N ILE A 9 -13.14 1.06 2.29
CA ILE A 9 -14.24 1.36 1.36
C ILE A 9 -15.57 1.44 2.12
N VAL A 10 -15.85 0.47 2.99
CA VAL A 10 -17.09 0.48 3.79
C VAL A 10 -17.18 1.73 4.65
N LEU A 11 -16.12 2.07 5.39
CA LEU A 11 -16.13 3.23 6.28
C LEU A 11 -16.28 4.56 5.54
N VAL A 12 -15.68 4.70 4.35
CA VAL A 12 -15.87 5.88 3.49
C VAL A 12 -17.32 5.98 3.02
N LEU A 13 -17.91 4.88 2.54
CA LEU A 13 -19.30 4.87 2.08
C LEU A 13 -20.32 5.08 3.20
N GLU A 14 -19.99 4.66 4.43
CA GLU A 14 -20.82 4.91 5.61
C GLU A 14 -20.73 6.37 6.07
N ALA A 15 -19.55 7.00 5.99
CA ALA A 15 -19.35 8.40 6.32
C ALA A 15 -20.21 9.35 5.48
N ASP A 16 -20.51 8.98 4.23
CA ASP A 16 -21.40 9.74 3.34
C ASP A 16 -22.88 9.67 3.77
N LYS A 17 -23.24 8.65 4.56
CA LYS A 17 -24.63 8.35 4.94
C LYS A 17 -24.93 8.68 6.40
N ARG A 18 -23.93 8.62 7.27
CA ARG A 18 -24.05 8.90 8.70
C ARG A 18 -22.72 9.35 9.30
N THR A 19 -22.81 10.02 10.44
CA THR A 19 -21.63 10.25 11.28
C THR A 19 -21.06 8.91 11.75
N LEU A 20 -19.75 8.74 11.58
CA LEU A 20 -19.02 7.60 12.11
C LEU A 20 -18.87 7.73 13.63
N THR A 21 -18.89 6.60 14.33
CA THR A 21 -18.53 6.53 15.74
C THR A 21 -17.04 6.80 15.93
N GLN A 22 -16.60 7.11 17.15
CA GLN A 22 -15.19 7.35 17.43
C GLN A 22 -14.31 6.16 17.04
N THR A 23 -14.76 4.93 17.31
CA THR A 23 -14.04 3.70 16.95
C THR A 23 -13.90 3.55 15.44
N GLU A 24 -14.97 3.82 14.69
CA GLU A 24 -14.97 3.76 13.23
C GLU A 24 -14.09 4.86 12.60
N LEU A 25 -14.04 6.04 13.21
CA LEU A 25 -13.12 7.11 12.79
C LEU A 25 -11.65 6.71 13.00
N VAL A 26 -11.34 6.08 14.13
CA VAL A 26 -9.99 5.55 14.39
C VAL A 26 -9.63 4.51 13.34
N GLU A 27 -10.51 3.53 13.12
CA GLU A 27 -10.31 2.47 12.13
C GLU A 27 -10.14 3.02 10.70
N LEU A 28 -10.92 4.06 10.34
CA LEU A 28 -10.80 4.74 9.05
C LEU A 28 -9.41 5.40 8.90
N ASN A 29 -8.93 6.05 9.95
CA ASN A 29 -7.62 6.72 9.93
C ASN A 29 -6.47 5.71 9.89
N GLU A 30 -6.55 4.62 10.66
CA GLU A 30 -5.57 3.53 10.62
C GLU A 30 -5.52 2.87 9.25
N SER A 31 -6.68 2.64 8.63
CA SER A 31 -6.76 2.08 7.27
C SER A 31 -6.13 3.01 6.24
N LYS A 32 -6.40 4.33 6.32
CA LYS A 32 -5.74 5.32 5.46
C LYS A 32 -4.23 5.32 5.64
N GLN A 33 -3.76 5.36 6.89
CA GLN A 33 -2.33 5.36 7.21
C GLN A 33 -1.63 4.10 6.69
N TYR A 34 -2.28 2.94 6.78
CA TYR A 34 -1.77 1.70 6.20
C TYR A 34 -1.55 1.85 4.68
N PHE A 35 -2.53 2.37 3.95
CA PHE A 35 -2.41 2.55 2.50
C PHE A 35 -1.42 3.65 2.11
N ASP A 36 -1.37 4.76 2.85
CA ASP A 36 -0.38 5.82 2.63
C ASP A 36 1.05 5.26 2.72
N ASN A 37 1.33 4.48 3.77
CA ASN A 37 2.62 3.82 3.93
C ASN A 37 2.91 2.80 2.81
N PHE A 38 1.91 2.00 2.43
CA PHE A 38 2.04 1.03 1.35
C PHE A 38 2.38 1.71 0.02
N PHE A 39 1.61 2.72 -0.37
CA PHE A 39 1.82 3.42 -1.64
C PHE A 39 3.13 4.20 -1.65
N TRP A 40 3.52 4.80 -0.54
CA TRP A 40 4.81 5.48 -0.41
C TRP A 40 5.99 4.53 -0.69
N GLU A 41 6.03 3.37 -0.04
CA GLU A 41 7.11 2.40 -0.27
C GLU A 41 7.02 1.76 -1.65
N TYR A 42 5.82 1.48 -2.15
CA TYR A 42 5.62 0.94 -3.50
C TYR A 42 6.14 1.87 -4.59
N GLU A 43 5.79 3.15 -4.54
CA GLU A 43 6.25 4.15 -5.52
C GLU A 43 7.77 4.34 -5.47
N LYS A 44 8.34 4.39 -4.26
CA LYS A 44 9.79 4.45 -4.08
C LYS A 44 10.49 3.25 -4.73
N LEU A 45 9.97 2.03 -4.53
CA LEU A 45 10.52 0.82 -5.16
C LEU A 45 10.37 0.87 -6.69
N ASN A 46 9.25 1.35 -7.22
CA ASN A 46 9.08 1.52 -8.67
C ASN A 46 10.11 2.49 -9.27
N VAL A 47 10.34 3.63 -8.62
CA VAL A 47 11.36 4.60 -9.05
C VAL A 47 12.75 3.97 -9.02
N MET A 48 13.08 3.23 -7.95
CA MET A 48 14.36 2.51 -7.88
C MET A 48 14.50 1.46 -8.97
N SER A 49 13.43 0.72 -9.28
CA SER A 49 13.42 -0.32 -10.33
C SER A 49 13.68 0.29 -11.70
N TYR A 50 13.07 1.44 -11.98
CA TYR A 50 13.32 2.21 -13.19
C TYR A 50 14.79 2.61 -13.30
N VAL A 51 15.36 3.22 -12.25
CA VAL A 51 16.79 3.60 -12.26
C VAL A 51 17.70 2.39 -12.48
N ALA A 52 17.44 1.27 -11.79
CA ALA A 52 18.21 0.03 -11.96
C ALA A 52 18.20 -0.48 -13.40
N SER A 53 17.05 -0.40 -14.06
CA SER A 53 16.90 -0.80 -15.47
C SER A 53 17.69 0.11 -16.42
N GLU A 54 17.65 1.43 -16.22
CA GLU A 54 18.40 2.40 -17.03
C GLU A 54 19.92 2.26 -16.84
N THR A 55 20.37 1.82 -15.66
CA THR A 55 21.78 1.55 -15.38
C THR A 55 22.23 0.14 -15.75
N ASN A 56 21.34 -0.70 -16.31
CA ASN A 56 21.57 -2.13 -16.59
C ASN A 56 22.04 -2.95 -15.37
N ASP A 57 21.65 -2.53 -14.16
CA ASP A 57 21.92 -3.28 -12.92
C ASP A 57 20.78 -4.26 -12.66
N TYR A 58 20.78 -5.37 -13.41
CA TYR A 58 19.73 -6.37 -13.33
C TYR A 58 19.66 -7.08 -11.98
N LYS A 59 20.76 -7.14 -11.23
CA LYS A 59 20.76 -7.71 -9.87
C LYS A 59 19.97 -6.81 -8.93
N TRP A 60 20.29 -5.53 -8.93
CA TRP A 60 19.56 -4.55 -8.13
C TRP A 60 18.08 -4.50 -8.52
N GLN A 61 17.77 -4.58 -9.82
CA GLN A 61 16.40 -4.66 -10.32
C GLN A 61 15.65 -5.89 -9.77
N HIS A 62 16.28 -7.06 -9.78
CA HIS A 62 15.70 -8.28 -9.19
C HIS A 62 15.44 -8.14 -7.69
N ASP A 63 16.38 -7.60 -6.93
CA ASP A 63 16.23 -7.38 -5.48
C ASP A 63 15.04 -6.42 -5.17
N ILE A 64 14.82 -5.42 -6.03
CA ILE A 64 13.68 -4.50 -5.89
C ILE A 64 12.36 -5.21 -6.18
N LEU A 65 12.29 -6.03 -7.23
CA LEU A 65 11.09 -6.80 -7.56
C LEU A 65 10.69 -7.76 -6.43
N GLU A 66 11.68 -8.41 -5.79
CA GLU A 66 11.42 -9.26 -4.62
C GLU A 66 10.78 -8.47 -3.47
N ARG A 67 11.29 -7.27 -3.18
CA ARG A 67 10.72 -6.39 -2.14
C ARG A 67 9.31 -5.92 -2.48
N VAL A 68 9.01 -5.67 -3.75
CA VAL A 68 7.66 -5.34 -4.21
C VAL A 68 6.70 -6.51 -3.95
N GLU A 69 7.13 -7.75 -4.22
CA GLU A 69 6.32 -8.93 -3.96
C GLU A 69 6.08 -9.14 -2.45
N GLN A 70 7.12 -8.98 -1.62
CA GLN A 70 7.00 -9.01 -0.16
C GLN A 70 6.00 -7.95 0.35
N LEU A 71 6.05 -6.73 -0.18
CA LEU A 71 5.15 -5.64 0.19
C LEU A 71 3.68 -5.96 -0.14
N LYS A 72 3.43 -6.67 -1.24
CA LYS A 72 2.09 -7.15 -1.64
C LYS A 72 1.61 -8.37 -0.85
N GLY A 73 2.42 -8.91 0.06
CA GLY A 73 2.12 -10.14 0.80
C GLY A 73 2.43 -11.42 0.01
N GLY A 74 3.22 -11.32 -1.06
CA GLY A 74 3.83 -12.48 -1.72
C GLY A 74 4.86 -13.14 -0.80
N ARG A 75 4.93 -14.48 -0.81
CA ARG A 75 6.03 -15.20 -0.16
C ARG A 75 7.29 -14.94 -0.98
N ALA A 76 8.33 -14.42 -0.31
CA ALA A 76 9.70 -14.48 -0.79
C ALA A 76 10.14 -15.93 -0.97
#